data_AF-A0A3M1RWJ8-F1
#
_entry.id   AF-A0A3M1RWJ8-F1
#
_cell.length_a   1.000
_cell.length_b   1.000
_cell.length_c   1.000
_cell.angle_alpha   90.00
_cell.angle_beta   90.00
_cell.angle_gamma   90.00
#
_symmetry.space_group_name_H-M   'P 1'
#
loop_
_entity.id
_entity.type
_entity.pdbx_description
1 polymer ?
#
loop_
_entity_poly.entity_id
_entity_poly.type
_entity_poly.pdbx_seq_one_letter_code
_entity_poly.pdbx_strand_id
1 'polypeptide(L)'
;MFGFLLRKKREAVRRFLSRRLNERVMRSVPDCHGRFDSRSAFCEVIWIVPFDAVEKRPDYSQAFAAVSRDLSAEGASFVRDEPLAADRVLLGIRGDYGWEFLRSDVEHNTPIGYGFYLVGIRAIEPFRVDPCIVDELEQRLGEPNRQAEPALAGC
;
A
#
# COMPACT_ATOMS: atom_id res chain seq x y z
N MET A 1 -30.65 -8.83 -1.62
CA MET A 1 -29.73 -9.63 -0.76
C MET A 1 -28.24 -9.26 -0.94
N PHE A 2 -27.81 -8.72 -2.09
CA PHE A 2 -26.41 -8.35 -2.36
C PHE A 2 -25.84 -7.20 -1.50
N GLY A 3 -26.67 -6.26 -1.01
CA GLY A 3 -26.20 -5.13 -0.21
C GLY A 3 -25.60 -5.50 1.16
N PHE A 4 -25.98 -6.64 1.73
CA PHE A 4 -25.52 -7.07 3.07
C PHE A 4 -24.08 -7.58 3.05
N LEU A 5 -23.68 -8.27 1.97
CA LEU A 5 -22.31 -8.77 1.80
C LEU A 5 -21.32 -7.64 1.52
N LEU A 6 -21.72 -6.65 0.71
CA LEU A 6 -20.90 -5.47 0.42
C LEU A 6 -20.65 -4.62 1.68
N ARG A 7 -21.66 -4.50 2.55
CA ARG A 7 -21.51 -3.81 3.85
C ARG A 7 -20.49 -4.50 4.75
N LYS A 8 -20.57 -5.83 4.89
CA LYS A 8 -19.61 -6.59 5.72
C LYS A 8 -18.17 -6.46 5.24
N LYS A 9 -17.94 -6.49 3.92
CA LYS A 9 -16.60 -6.32 3.34
C LYS A 9 -16.01 -4.93 3.61
N ARG A 10 -16.80 -3.88 3.38
CA ARG A 10 -16.39 -2.49 3.69
C ARG A 10 -16.13 -2.28 5.17
N GLU A 11 -16.94 -2.88 6.04
CA GLU A 11 -16.74 -2.78 7.48
C GLU A 11 -15.44 -3.48 7.92
N ALA A 12 -15.09 -4.61 7.30
CA ALA A 12 -13.83 -5.29 7.56
C ALA A 12 -12.61 -4.43 7.16
N VAL A 13 -12.64 -3.83 5.96
CA VAL A 13 -11.60 -2.89 5.50
C VAL A 13 -11.50 -1.69 6.43
N ARG A 14 -12.63 -1.07 6.75
CA ARG A 14 -12.68 0.09 7.64
C ARG A 14 -12.13 -0.25 9.01
N ARG A 15 -12.50 -1.39 9.59
CA ARG A 15 -12.01 -1.86 10.89
C ARG A 15 -10.50 -2.10 10.85
N PHE A 16 -10.01 -2.72 9.78
CA PHE A 16 -8.60 -2.97 9.55
C PHE A 16 -7.79 -1.67 9.52
N LEU A 17 -8.15 -0.77 8.62
CA LEU A 17 -7.42 0.49 8.43
C LEU A 17 -7.60 1.42 9.64
N SER A 18 -8.79 1.49 10.24
CA SER A 18 -9.00 2.31 11.45
C SER A 18 -8.21 1.78 12.65
N ARG A 19 -8.11 0.45 12.83
CA ARG A 19 -7.25 -0.13 13.87
C ARG A 19 -5.79 0.30 13.64
N ARG A 20 -5.31 0.21 12.40
CA ARG A 20 -3.95 0.62 12.04
C ARG A 20 -3.69 2.10 12.32
N LEU A 21 -4.61 2.96 11.89
CA LEU A 21 -4.55 4.40 12.14
C LEU A 21 -4.54 4.70 13.64
N ASN A 22 -5.39 4.04 14.42
CA ASN A 22 -5.46 4.23 15.86
C ASN A 22 -4.18 3.75 16.56
N GLU A 23 -3.64 2.59 16.19
CA GLU A 23 -2.37 2.09 16.73
C GLU A 23 -1.22 3.09 16.47
N ARG A 24 -1.15 3.65 15.26
CA ARG A 24 -0.14 4.65 14.89
C ARG A 24 -0.35 5.99 15.59
N VAL A 25 -1.57 6.51 15.62
CA VAL A 25 -1.90 7.77 16.31
C VAL A 25 -1.55 7.66 17.79
N MET A 26 -1.91 6.55 18.45
CA MET A 26 -1.56 6.33 19.86
C MET A 26 -0.04 6.22 20.08
N ARG A 27 0.70 5.65 19.13
CA ARG A 27 2.18 5.62 19.18
C ARG A 27 2.82 6.99 18.85
N SER A 28 2.12 7.88 18.14
CA SER A 28 2.63 9.20 17.74
C SER A 28 2.25 10.34 18.70
N VAL A 29 1.57 10.07 19.81
CA VAL A 29 1.34 11.07 20.88
C VAL A 29 2.53 11.05 21.85
N PRO A 30 3.57 11.80 21.52
CA PRO A 30 4.09 12.81 22.45
C PRO A 30 3.85 14.21 21.85
N ASP A 31 3.10 15.06 22.56
CA ASP A 31 3.07 16.52 22.38
C ASP A 31 2.72 17.13 21.01
N CYS A 32 1.56 16.83 20.43
CA CYS A 32 1.03 17.67 19.35
C CYS A 32 -0.43 18.10 19.57
N HIS A 33 -0.58 19.17 20.35
CA HIS A 33 -1.79 19.98 20.38
C HIS A 33 -2.04 20.62 19.00
N GLY A 34 -3.11 20.18 18.33
CA GLY A 34 -3.80 21.00 17.33
C GLY A 34 -3.49 20.69 15.87
N ARG A 35 -4.13 19.65 15.33
CA ARG A 35 -4.76 19.60 13.99
C ARG A 35 -5.39 18.23 13.80
N PHE A 36 -6.67 18.12 14.16
CA PHE A 36 -7.51 16.97 13.80
C PHE A 36 -8.09 17.20 12.41
N ASP A 37 -7.30 16.88 11.38
CA ASP A 37 -7.85 16.59 10.06
C ASP A 37 -7.39 15.17 9.67
N SER A 38 -8.33 14.34 9.25
CA SER A 38 -8.33 12.86 9.39
C SER A 38 -7.37 12.08 8.49
N ARG A 39 -6.37 12.75 7.91
CA ARG A 39 -5.30 12.16 7.10
C ARG A 39 -3.96 12.62 7.65
N SER A 40 -3.45 11.92 8.65
CA SER A 40 -2.05 12.11 9.04
C SER A 40 -1.16 11.68 7.87
N ALA A 41 -0.06 12.38 7.62
CA ALA A 41 0.94 11.94 6.66
C ALA A 41 1.57 10.64 7.20
N PHE A 42 1.17 9.50 6.65
CA PHE A 42 1.70 8.19 7.02
C PHE A 42 2.72 7.79 5.99
N CYS A 43 4.00 7.95 6.32
CA CYS A 43 5.12 7.43 5.54
C CYS A 43 5.45 6.02 6.05
N GLU A 44 4.77 5.00 5.51
CA GLU A 44 5.02 3.60 5.82
C GLU A 44 5.49 2.86 4.57
N VAL A 45 6.35 1.87 4.75
CA VAL A 45 6.66 0.93 3.67
C VAL A 45 5.42 0.07 3.42
N ILE A 46 4.95 0.10 2.19
CA ILE A 46 3.86 -0.72 1.68
C ILE A 46 4.37 -1.59 0.54
N TRP A 47 3.71 -2.72 0.33
CA TRP A 47 3.94 -3.56 -0.85
C TRP A 47 2.80 -3.39 -1.84
N ILE A 48 3.15 -3.28 -3.11
CA ILE A 48 2.20 -3.23 -4.20
C ILE A 48 2.44 -4.46 -5.07
N VAL A 49 1.41 -5.28 -5.23
CA VAL A 49 1.40 -6.43 -6.14
C VAL A 49 0.39 -6.16 -7.25
N PRO A 50 0.80 -5.85 -8.49
CA PRO A 50 -0.11 -5.68 -9.61
C PRO A 50 -0.92 -6.95 -9.88
N PHE A 51 -2.15 -6.80 -10.35
CA PHE A 51 -2.89 -7.93 -10.93
C PHE A 51 -2.54 -8.05 -12.41
N ASP A 52 -2.36 -9.28 -12.87
CA ASP A 52 -2.32 -9.59 -14.29
C ASP A 52 -3.69 -9.33 -14.93
N ALA A 53 -3.70 -8.60 -16.05
CA ALA A 53 -4.93 -8.17 -16.71
C ALA A 53 -5.71 -9.35 -17.36
N VAL A 54 -5.00 -10.40 -17.76
CA VAL A 54 -5.55 -11.58 -18.45
C VAL A 54 -6.06 -12.59 -17.43
N GLU A 55 -5.19 -13.00 -16.52
CA GLU A 55 -5.46 -14.04 -15.52
C GLU A 55 -6.28 -13.54 -14.33
N LYS A 56 -6.37 -12.21 -14.14
CA LYS A 56 -7.06 -11.56 -13.02
C LYS A 56 -6.56 -12.06 -11.66
N ARG A 57 -5.27 -12.39 -11.58
CA ARG A 57 -4.60 -12.87 -10.37
C ARG A 57 -3.43 -11.93 -10.01
N PRO A 58 -3.04 -11.86 -8.73
CA PRO A 58 -1.84 -11.13 -8.34
C PRO A 58 -0.61 -11.69 -9.07
N ASP A 59 0.17 -10.82 -9.71
CA ASP A 59 1.46 -11.14 -10.28
C ASP A 59 2.56 -10.78 -9.27
N TYR A 60 2.95 -11.76 -8.46
CA TYR A 60 3.96 -11.57 -7.42
C TYR A 60 5.36 -11.30 -7.97
N SER A 61 5.63 -11.59 -9.24
CA SER A 61 6.91 -11.27 -9.88
C SER A 61 7.08 -9.76 -10.09
N GLN A 62 5.97 -9.05 -10.32
CA GLN A 62 5.90 -7.61 -10.50
C GLN A 62 5.72 -6.83 -9.19
N ALA A 63 5.77 -7.51 -8.04
CA ALA A 63 5.59 -6.83 -6.77
C ALA A 63 6.79 -5.93 -6.44
N PHE A 64 6.51 -4.78 -5.84
CA PHE A 64 7.50 -3.79 -5.43
C PHE A 64 7.15 -3.16 -4.08
N ALA A 65 8.16 -2.66 -3.39
CA ALA A 65 7.99 -1.86 -2.19
C ALA A 65 7.88 -0.37 -2.55
N ALA A 66 7.01 0.35 -1.85
CA ALA A 66 6.87 1.81 -1.97
C ALA A 66 6.71 2.43 -0.59
N VAL A 67 6.92 3.74 -0.49
CA VAL A 67 6.58 4.49 0.72
C VAL A 67 5.25 5.19 0.47
N SER A 68 4.28 4.95 1.35
CA SER A 68 3.00 5.65 1.29
C SER A 68 3.20 7.15 1.52
N ARG A 69 2.46 7.97 0.79
CA ARG A 69 2.30 9.41 1.07
C ARG A 69 1.23 9.62 2.13
N ASP A 70 0.12 8.91 2.00
CA ASP A 70 -0.96 8.90 2.98
C ASP A 70 -1.59 7.50 3.11
N LEU A 71 -2.26 7.31 4.24
CA LEU A 71 -3.07 6.14 4.55
C LEU A 71 -4.36 6.62 5.20
N SER A 72 -5.48 6.03 4.82
CA SER A 72 -6.80 6.36 5.35
C SER A 72 -7.59 5.09 5.63
N ALA A 73 -8.81 5.24 6.15
CA ALA A 73 -9.73 4.12 6.37
C ALA A 73 -10.26 3.49 5.06
N GLU A 74 -10.00 4.11 3.90
CA GLU A 74 -10.53 3.68 2.60
C GLU A 74 -9.44 3.25 1.63
N GLY A 75 -8.16 3.54 1.91
CA GLY A 75 -7.09 3.30 0.96
C GLY A 75 -5.79 4.02 1.31
N ALA A 76 -4.88 4.08 0.33
CA ALA A 76 -3.55 4.67 0.47
C ALA A 76 -3.18 5.41 -0.81
N SER A 77 -2.18 6.28 -0.73
CA SER A 77 -1.50 6.81 -1.91
C SER A 77 0.02 6.72 -1.76
N PHE A 78 0.72 6.69 -2.89
CA PHE A 78 2.19 6.70 -2.95
C PHE A 78 2.66 7.40 -4.23
N VAL A 79 3.96 7.69 -4.31
CA VAL A 79 4.59 8.31 -5.47
C VAL A 79 5.49 7.30 -6.16
N ARG A 80 5.48 7.29 -7.50
CA ARG A 80 6.34 6.48 -8.37
C ARG A 80 6.84 7.31 -9.55
N ASP A 81 7.95 6.92 -10.15
CA ASP A 81 8.58 7.50 -11.34
C ASP A 81 7.99 6.98 -12.67
N GLU A 82 6.95 6.17 -12.60
CA GLU A 82 6.23 5.67 -13.77
C GLU A 82 4.74 5.41 -13.41
N PRO A 83 3.82 5.52 -14.38
CA PRO A 83 2.42 5.27 -14.13
C PRO A 83 2.18 3.79 -13.81
N LEU A 84 1.29 3.51 -12.86
CA LEU A 84 0.90 2.14 -12.56
C LEU A 84 -0.13 1.67 -13.59
N ALA A 85 0.29 0.78 -14.50
CA ALA A 85 -0.54 0.29 -15.60
C ALA A 85 -1.70 -0.63 -15.16
N ALA A 86 -1.62 -1.22 -13.96
CA ALA A 86 -2.64 -2.12 -13.45
C ALA A 86 -3.82 -1.35 -12.84
N ASP A 87 -5.05 -1.75 -13.18
CA ASP A 87 -6.28 -1.19 -12.58
C ASP A 87 -6.54 -1.73 -11.15
N ARG A 88 -5.85 -2.81 -10.78
CA ARG A 88 -6.02 -3.49 -9.50
C ARG A 88 -4.69 -3.98 -8.95
N VAL A 89 -4.56 -3.92 -7.64
CA VAL A 89 -3.38 -4.35 -6.89
C VAL A 89 -3.76 -5.11 -5.63
N LEU A 90 -2.83 -5.91 -5.09
CA LEU A 90 -2.78 -6.15 -3.65
C LEU A 90 -1.94 -5.07 -3.00
N LEU A 91 -2.52 -4.42 -2.00
CA LEU A 91 -1.84 -3.52 -1.10
C LEU A 91 -1.45 -4.31 0.15
N GLY A 92 -0.15 -4.57 0.32
CA GLY A 92 0.43 -5.17 1.51
C GLY A 92 0.81 -4.10 2.53
N ILE A 93 0.35 -4.26 3.76
CA ILE A 93 0.65 -3.38 4.90
C ILE A 93 1.22 -4.24 6.03
N ARG A 94 2.32 -3.78 6.64
CA ARG A 94 3.00 -4.50 7.72
C ARG A 94 2.24 -4.32 9.04
N GLY A 95 1.45 -5.29 9.47
CA GLY A 95 0.80 -5.32 10.79
C GLY A 95 1.75 -5.78 11.91
N ASP A 96 1.23 -5.84 13.15
CA ASP A 96 1.99 -6.35 14.31
C ASP A 96 2.30 -7.86 14.20
N TYR A 97 1.50 -8.61 13.44
CA TYR A 97 1.63 -10.07 13.25
C TYR A 97 2.17 -10.47 11.88
N GLY A 98 2.74 -9.54 11.12
CA GLY A 98 3.25 -9.77 9.77
C GLY A 98 2.49 -8.98 8.70
N TRP A 99 2.65 -9.39 7.44
CA TRP A 99 2.03 -8.72 6.30
C TRP A 99 0.55 -9.06 6.16
N GLU A 100 -0.25 -8.03 5.99
CA GLU A 100 -1.68 -8.13 5.77
C GLU A 100 -2.00 -7.48 4.41
N PHE A 101 -2.81 -8.16 3.59
CA PHE A 101 -3.05 -7.76 2.20
C PHE A 101 -4.50 -7.35 1.98
N LEU A 102 -4.67 -6.28 1.20
CA LEU A 102 -5.97 -5.77 0.78
C LEU A 102 -6.05 -5.80 -0.74
N ARG A 103 -7.05 -6.47 -1.30
CA ARG A 103 -7.38 -6.30 -2.72
C ARG A 103 -7.91 -4.89 -2.91
N SER A 104 -7.34 -4.17 -3.85
CA SER A 104 -7.55 -2.74 -3.99
C SER A 104 -7.60 -2.33 -5.46
N ASP A 105 -8.47 -1.37 -5.79
CA ASP A 105 -8.53 -0.80 -7.14
C ASP A 105 -7.66 0.46 -7.20
N VAL A 106 -7.02 0.71 -8.34
CA VAL A 106 -6.28 1.94 -8.61
C VAL A 106 -7.27 3.00 -9.08
N GLU A 107 -7.43 4.08 -8.31
CA GLU A 107 -8.41 5.13 -8.59
C GLU A 107 -7.85 6.20 -9.52
N HIS A 108 -6.57 6.56 -9.37
CA HIS A 108 -5.93 7.56 -10.20
C HIS A 108 -4.41 7.37 -10.29
N ASN A 109 -3.87 7.75 -11.45
CA ASN A 109 -2.44 7.94 -11.72
C ASN A 109 -2.23 9.40 -12.14
N THR A 110 -2.02 10.30 -11.18
CA THR A 110 -1.95 11.74 -11.45
C THR A 110 -0.49 12.16 -11.65
N PRO A 111 -0.07 12.68 -12.82
CA PRO A 111 1.27 13.20 -12.99
C PRO A 111 1.48 14.43 -12.10
N ILE A 112 2.61 14.47 -11.38
CA ILE A 112 2.97 15.58 -10.47
C ILE A 112 4.23 16.35 -10.94
N GLY A 113 4.69 16.06 -12.16
CA GLY A 113 5.88 16.68 -12.77
C GLY A 113 7.14 15.83 -12.63
N TYR A 114 8.18 16.17 -13.40
CA TYR A 114 9.50 15.51 -13.39
C TYR A 114 9.47 13.98 -13.59
N GLY A 115 8.48 13.46 -14.31
CA GLY A 115 8.29 12.03 -14.52
C GLY A 115 7.60 11.29 -13.37
N PHE A 116 7.24 11.97 -12.28
CA PHE A 116 6.57 11.33 -11.15
C PHE A 116 5.05 11.34 -11.26
N TYR A 117 4.46 10.31 -10.68
CA TYR A 117 3.02 10.07 -10.60
C TYR A 117 2.60 9.84 -9.15
N LEU A 118 1.53 10.51 -8.74
CA LEU A 118 0.79 10.21 -7.52
C LEU A 118 -0.27 9.15 -7.82
N VAL A 119 -0.08 7.98 -7.24
CA VAL A 119 -0.97 6.83 -7.40
C VAL A 119 -1.90 6.75 -6.20
N GLY A 120 -3.22 6.77 -6.45
CA GLY A 120 -4.25 6.59 -5.43
C GLY A 120 -4.85 5.19 -5.52
N ILE A 121 -4.94 4.51 -4.38
CA ILE A 121 -5.46 3.15 -4.27
C ILE A 121 -6.65 3.15 -3.30
N ARG A 122 -7.75 2.51 -3.69
CA ARG A 122 -8.91 2.26 -2.83
C ARG A 122 -8.98 0.78 -2.41
N ALA A 123 -8.95 0.54 -1.11
CA ALA A 123 -9.06 -0.80 -0.55
C ALA A 123 -10.49 -1.34 -0.66
N ILE A 124 -10.64 -2.58 -1.14
CA ILE A 124 -11.95 -3.21 -1.40
C ILE A 124 -12.26 -4.29 -0.37
N GLU A 125 -11.33 -5.22 -0.16
CA GLU A 125 -11.49 -6.29 0.83
C GLU A 125 -10.16 -6.90 1.27
N PRO A 126 -10.11 -7.52 2.47
CA PRO A 126 -8.97 -8.35 2.87
C PRO A 126 -8.73 -9.49 1.88
N PHE A 127 -7.47 -9.76 1.59
CA PHE A 127 -7.03 -10.83 0.71
C PHE A 127 -6.03 -11.72 1.44
N ARG A 128 -6.25 -13.03 1.42
CA ARG A 128 -5.34 -13.99 2.04
C ARG A 128 -4.29 -14.40 1.02
N VAL A 129 -3.03 -14.12 1.33
CA VAL A 129 -1.87 -14.60 0.59
C VAL A 129 -1.31 -15.83 1.32
N ASP A 130 -0.77 -16.79 0.57
CA ASP A 130 -0.10 -17.95 1.15
C ASP A 130 1.17 -17.49 1.90
N PRO A 131 1.42 -17.96 3.14
CA PRO A 131 2.63 -17.63 3.88
C PRO A 131 3.93 -17.85 3.09
N CYS A 132 4.04 -18.91 2.27
CA CYS A 132 5.27 -19.15 1.51
C CYS A 132 5.57 -18.01 0.52
N ILE A 133 4.53 -17.46 -0.11
CA ILE A 133 4.65 -16.31 -1.03
C ILE A 133 5.04 -15.05 -0.25
N VAL A 134 4.51 -14.87 0.96
CA VAL A 134 4.87 -13.72 1.81
C VAL A 134 6.34 -13.78 2.19
N ASP A 135 6.86 -14.95 2.56
CA ASP A 135 8.27 -15.14 2.89
C ASP A 135 9.18 -14.89 1.67
N GLU A 136 8.78 -15.37 0.48
CA GLU A 136 9.48 -15.09 -0.77
C GLU A 136 9.52 -13.59 -1.10
N LEU A 137 8.39 -12.89 -0.91
CA LEU A 137 8.32 -11.43 -1.10
C LEU A 137 9.17 -10.68 -0.08
N GLU A 138 9.20 -11.11 1.19
CA GLU A 138 10.01 -10.50 2.24
C GLU A 138 11.50 -10.62 1.92
N GLN A 139 11.94 -11.80 1.46
CA GLN A 139 13.31 -12.01 1.03
C GLN A 139 13.65 -11.12 -0.18
N ARG A 140 12.79 -11.10 -1.20
CA ARG A 140 13.04 -10.35 -2.44
C ARG A 140 12.98 -8.83 -2.26
N LEU A 141 12.04 -8.33 -1.47
CA LEU A 141 11.78 -6.89 -1.30
C LEU A 141 12.47 -6.30 -0.06
N GLY A 142 12.88 -7.14 0.89
CA GLY A 142 13.58 -6.74 2.11
C GLY A 142 15.08 -6.64 1.96
N GLU A 143 15.67 -7.23 0.91
CA GLU A 143 17.07 -7.02 0.60
C GLU A 143 17.30 -5.54 0.24
N PRO A 144 18.19 -4.82 0.96
CA PRO A 144 18.50 -3.44 0.61
C PRO A 144 18.99 -3.44 -0.83
N ASN A 145 18.38 -2.61 -1.67
CA ASN A 145 18.68 -2.54 -3.09
C ASN A 145 20.18 -2.21 -3.29
N ARG A 146 21.04 -3.24 -3.37
CA ARG A 146 22.49 -3.10 -3.46
C ARG A 146 22.94 -2.49 -4.80
N GLN A 147 22.00 -2.27 -5.72
CA GLN A 147 22.25 -1.67 -7.03
C GLN A 147 22.21 -0.13 -7.04
N ALA A 148 21.92 0.52 -5.91
CA ALA A 148 22.14 1.95 -5.77
C ALA A 148 23.62 2.26 -5.46
N GLU A 149 24.57 1.73 -6.25
CA GLU A 149 25.90 2.32 -6.29
C GLU A 149 25.76 3.69 -6.99
N PRO A 150 26.17 4.80 -6.36
CA PRO A 150 26.13 6.08 -7.02
C PRO A 150 27.08 6.03 -8.21
N ALA A 151 26.55 6.26 -9.41
CA ALA A 151 27.32 6.60 -10.60
C ALA A 151 27.96 8.01 -10.46
N LEU A 152 28.67 8.24 -9.37
CA LEU A 152 29.48 9.43 -9.08
C LEU A 152 30.95 8.99 -8.98
N ALA A 153 31.44 8.39 -10.06
CA ALA A 153 32.87 8.19 -10.30
C ALA A 153 33.19 8.75 -11.68
N GLY A 154 33.21 10.08 -11.82
CA GLY A 154 33.58 10.72 -13.08
C GLY A 154 33.09 12.16 -13.26
N CYS A 155 33.38 13.05 -12.32
CA CYS A 155 33.49 14.50 -12.54
C CYS A 155 34.63 15.04 -11.69
#